data_AF-A0A5E3XK70-F1
#
_entry.id   AF-A0A5E3XK70-F1
#
_cell.length_a   1.000
_cell.length_b   1.000
_cell.length_c   1.000
_cell.angle_alpha   90.00
_cell.angle_beta   90.00
_cell.angle_gamma   90.00
#
_symmetry.space_group_name_H-M   'P 1'
#
loop_
_entity.id
_entity.type
_entity.pdbx_description
1 polymer ?
#
loop_
_entity_poly.entity_id
_entity_poly.type
_entity_poly.pdbx_seq_one_letter_code
_entity_poly.pdbx_strand_id
1 'polypeptide(L)'
;MFHVESRPVAHHAHSYPTSQYDAHIHSQSMPSQVAALNLPRQLQRPAFREVPKDNITAVDPNLMAVPVEYIRQGVQQRGEEFYSTASRALSSSRKQAHISHIPQSEYVRVMGATIPTHIVAVYSSGAHTDKVMLYATHALPLAVACAMLPRLPASHPQPRSDGHAQVPVVSLAVPHADAFEPLHNYILSHNAHNLLACLLNPVARSLGRGSALPSAHTLAGLLAQATLSQGDRMAALMALTRNANMLWRNACSLGVFDREFWTVLDLAWDAILGAMNLVATGRA
;
A
#
# COMPACT_ATOMS: atom_id res chain seq x y z
N MET A 1 65.49 -0.81 -21.29
CA MET A 1 66.82 -0.83 -20.65
C MET A 1 67.46 0.52 -20.89
N PHE A 2 68.13 1.08 -19.87
CA PHE A 2 68.73 2.43 -19.74
C PHE A 2 67.84 3.54 -19.15
N HIS A 3 67.99 3.67 -17.83
CA HIS A 3 67.92 4.92 -17.05
C HIS A 3 69.17 5.76 -17.33
N VAL A 4 69.05 7.10 -17.40
CA VAL A 4 70.10 8.04 -16.97
C VAL A 4 69.44 9.34 -16.49
N GLU A 5 69.63 9.67 -15.21
CA GLU A 5 69.38 10.99 -14.60
C GLU A 5 70.52 11.97 -14.87
N SER A 6 70.26 13.28 -14.86
CA SER A 6 71.23 14.34 -14.48
C SER A 6 70.56 15.72 -14.25
N ARG A 7 70.43 16.07 -12.96
CA ARG A 7 70.63 17.36 -12.22
C ARG A 7 71.29 18.58 -12.94
N PRO A 8 71.47 19.81 -12.33
CA PRO A 8 70.85 20.47 -11.14
C PRO A 8 70.66 22.05 -11.22
N VAL A 9 70.24 22.65 -10.09
CA VAL A 9 70.67 23.95 -9.44
C VAL A 9 69.79 25.23 -9.45
N ALA A 10 69.57 25.71 -8.20
CA ALA A 10 69.44 27.06 -7.62
C ALA A 10 68.17 27.94 -7.72
N HIS A 11 67.50 27.98 -6.55
CA HIS A 11 67.10 29.15 -5.75
C HIS A 11 67.29 30.58 -6.30
N HIS A 12 66.19 31.33 -6.34
CA HIS A 12 66.16 32.73 -5.95
C HIS A 12 64.93 33.03 -5.09
N ALA A 13 65.18 33.63 -3.93
CA ALA A 13 64.21 34.09 -2.96
C ALA A 13 63.88 35.56 -3.24
N HIS A 14 62.60 35.93 -3.20
CA HIS A 14 62.14 37.32 -3.03
C HIS A 14 60.90 37.37 -2.14
N SER A 15 60.79 38.48 -1.44
CA SER A 15 60.18 38.66 -0.13
C SER A 15 59.02 39.67 -0.16
N TYR A 16 57.93 39.35 0.56
CA TYR A 16 56.83 40.19 1.10
C TYR A 16 55.92 40.95 0.09
N PRO A 17 54.67 41.37 0.44
CA PRO A 17 54.10 41.52 1.79
C PRO A 17 52.66 40.99 2.04
N THR A 18 52.37 40.96 3.33
CA THR A 18 51.09 40.82 4.03
C THR A 18 49.97 41.68 3.45
N SER A 19 48.79 41.09 3.21
CA SER A 19 47.54 41.84 3.10
C SER A 19 46.41 41.08 3.78
N GLN A 20 45.99 41.66 4.91
CA GLN A 20 44.80 41.39 5.69
C GLN A 20 43.57 41.61 4.81
N TYR A 21 42.75 40.59 4.62
CA TYR A 21 41.36 40.74 4.22
C TYR A 21 40.48 39.98 5.20
N ASP A 22 39.87 40.75 6.11
CA ASP A 22 38.70 40.35 6.88
C ASP A 22 37.53 40.09 5.91
N ALA A 23 37.19 38.82 5.74
CA ALA A 23 35.91 38.42 5.14
C ALA A 23 35.02 37.87 6.26
N HIS A 24 34.28 38.77 6.89
CA HIS A 24 33.14 38.41 7.74
C HIS A 24 32.07 37.71 6.88
N ILE A 25 32.11 36.38 6.81
CA ILE A 25 30.99 35.58 6.32
C ILE A 25 29.93 35.55 7.41
N HIS A 26 28.98 36.47 7.31
CA HIS A 26 27.71 36.39 8.00
C HIS A 26 26.90 35.26 7.34
N SER A 27 27.02 34.05 7.87
CA SER A 27 26.09 32.95 7.58
C SER A 27 24.73 33.29 8.22
N GLN A 28 23.91 34.07 7.52
CA GLN A 28 22.50 34.19 7.85
C GLN A 28 21.86 32.81 7.67
N SER A 29 21.69 32.10 8.78
CA SER A 29 20.80 30.95 8.88
C SER A 29 19.37 31.46 8.67
N MET A 30 18.90 31.39 7.43
CA MET A 30 17.46 31.43 7.14
C MET A 30 16.82 30.31 7.96
N PRO A 31 15.89 30.61 8.90
CA PRO A 31 15.10 29.56 9.51
C PRO A 31 14.29 28.90 8.40
N SER A 32 14.54 27.62 8.14
CA SER A 32 13.69 26.79 7.30
C SER A 32 12.26 26.87 7.85
N GLN A 33 11.44 27.74 7.27
CA GLN A 33 10.02 27.77 7.54
C GLN A 33 9.46 26.44 7.05
N VAL A 34 9.20 25.54 7.98
CA VAL A 34 8.46 24.30 7.72
C VAL A 34 7.08 24.76 7.27
N ALA A 35 6.82 24.68 5.96
CA ALA A 35 5.51 24.97 5.41
C ALA A 35 4.48 24.16 6.21
N ALA A 36 3.49 24.86 6.78
CA ALA A 36 2.46 24.22 7.59
C ALA A 36 1.69 23.22 6.72
N LEU A 37 1.98 21.93 6.90
CA LEU A 37 1.30 20.85 6.20
C LEU A 37 -0.14 20.78 6.71
N ASN A 38 -1.07 21.30 5.91
CA ASN A 38 -2.51 21.20 6.18
C ASN A 38 -3.00 19.78 5.89
N LEU A 39 -2.78 18.87 6.83
CA LEU A 39 -3.36 17.53 6.81
C LEU A 39 -4.77 17.57 7.42
N PRO A 40 -5.76 16.91 6.78
CA PRO A 40 -7.10 16.87 7.34
C PRO A 40 -7.09 16.08 8.66
N ARG A 41 -7.83 16.57 9.65
CA ARG A 41 -7.93 15.90 10.95
C ARG A 41 -8.55 14.51 10.84
N GLN A 42 -9.47 14.34 9.89
CA GLN A 42 -10.17 13.09 9.60
C GLN A 42 -10.21 12.85 8.10
N LEU A 43 -10.15 11.59 7.70
CA LEU A 43 -10.42 11.19 6.32
C LEU A 43 -11.94 11.12 6.13
N GLN A 44 -12.47 11.95 5.22
CA GLN A 44 -13.90 11.95 4.97
C GLN A 44 -14.34 10.60 4.39
N ARG A 45 -15.26 9.92 5.08
CA ARG A 45 -15.85 8.68 4.58
C ARG A 45 -16.88 9.03 3.50
N PRO A 46 -16.89 8.33 2.36
CA PRO A 46 -17.98 8.47 1.39
C PRO A 46 -19.29 7.98 2.01
N ALA A 47 -20.42 8.45 1.47
CA ALA A 47 -21.72 7.91 1.88
C ALA A 47 -21.75 6.39 1.64
N PHE A 48 -22.22 5.63 2.64
CA PHE A 48 -22.35 4.19 2.50
C PHE A 48 -23.32 3.88 1.35
N ARG A 49 -22.81 3.18 0.34
CA ARG A 49 -23.59 2.69 -0.77
C ARG A 49 -23.63 1.18 -0.68
N GLU A 50 -24.82 0.63 -0.54
CA GLU A 50 -25.00 -0.80 -0.54
C GLU A 50 -24.56 -1.40 -1.88
N VAL A 51 -23.93 -2.57 -1.80
CA VAL A 51 -23.51 -3.34 -2.97
C VAL A 51 -24.75 -3.82 -3.74
N PRO A 52 -24.90 -3.49 -5.03
CA PRO A 52 -25.99 -3.99 -5.85
C PRO A 52 -25.98 -5.52 -5.91
N LYS A 53 -27.12 -6.16 -5.65
CA LYS A 53 -27.28 -7.63 -5.72
C LYS A 53 -26.82 -8.20 -7.06
N ASP A 54 -27.08 -7.47 -8.13
CA ASP A 54 -26.70 -7.81 -9.51
C ASP A 54 -25.19 -8.03 -9.68
N ASN A 55 -24.35 -7.32 -8.92
CA ASN A 55 -22.90 -7.51 -8.97
C ASN A 55 -22.49 -8.88 -8.41
N ILE A 56 -23.20 -9.32 -7.36
CA ILE A 56 -22.95 -10.61 -6.71
C ILE A 56 -23.46 -11.74 -7.63
N THR A 57 -24.65 -11.60 -8.21
CA THR A 57 -25.23 -12.62 -9.10
C THR A 57 -24.53 -12.71 -10.45
N ALA A 58 -23.86 -11.64 -10.90
CA ALA A 58 -23.02 -11.68 -12.10
C ALA A 58 -21.79 -12.60 -11.91
N VAL A 59 -21.28 -12.70 -10.67
CA VAL A 59 -20.15 -13.55 -10.33
C VAL A 59 -20.60 -14.98 -10.03
N ASP A 60 -21.69 -15.14 -9.28
CA ASP A 60 -22.29 -16.44 -8.97
C ASP A 60 -23.83 -16.35 -9.03
N PRO A 61 -24.44 -16.79 -10.15
CA PRO A 61 -25.89 -16.77 -10.32
C PRO A 61 -26.66 -17.57 -9.27
N ASN A 62 -26.05 -18.58 -8.65
CA ASN A 62 -26.70 -19.41 -7.64
C ASN A 62 -27.01 -18.63 -6.36
N LEU A 63 -26.37 -17.48 -6.15
CA LEU A 63 -26.58 -16.63 -5.00
C LEU A 63 -27.79 -15.69 -5.14
N MET A 64 -28.54 -15.74 -6.25
CA MET A 64 -29.67 -14.84 -6.51
C MET A 64 -30.70 -14.84 -5.37
N ALA A 65 -31.06 -16.01 -4.86
CA ALA A 65 -32.06 -16.16 -3.80
C ALA A 65 -31.50 -16.02 -2.37
N VAL A 66 -30.18 -15.86 -2.21
CA VAL A 66 -29.53 -15.81 -0.89
C VAL A 66 -29.47 -14.36 -0.40
N PRO A 67 -29.88 -14.03 0.85
CA PRO A 67 -29.73 -12.68 1.39
C PRO A 67 -28.27 -12.19 1.37
N VAL A 68 -28.05 -10.91 1.04
CA VAL A 68 -26.69 -10.35 0.86
C VAL A 68 -25.88 -10.43 2.15
N GLU A 69 -26.52 -10.24 3.30
CA GLU A 69 -25.92 -10.33 4.63
C GLU A 69 -25.34 -11.73 4.89
N TYR A 70 -26.08 -12.77 4.47
CA TYR A 70 -25.63 -14.15 4.63
C TYR A 70 -24.42 -14.46 3.74
N ILE A 71 -24.40 -13.90 2.53
CA ILE A 71 -23.25 -14.00 1.62
C ILE A 71 -22.04 -13.30 2.22
N ARG A 72 -22.19 -12.08 2.75
CA ARG A 72 -21.12 -11.34 3.45
C ARG A 72 -20.54 -12.16 4.59
N GLN A 73 -21.38 -12.73 5.45
CA GLN A 73 -20.95 -13.57 6.56
C GLN A 73 -20.18 -14.80 6.08
N GLY A 74 -20.69 -15.50 5.06
CA GLY A 74 -20.02 -16.68 4.50
C GLY A 74 -18.67 -16.34 3.87
N VAL A 75 -18.56 -15.20 3.19
CA VAL A 75 -17.29 -14.69 2.65
C VAL A 75 -16.31 -14.39 3.78
N GLN A 76 -16.75 -13.68 4.82
CA GLN A 76 -15.91 -13.32 5.96
C GLN A 76 -15.38 -14.55 6.71
N GLN A 77 -16.21 -15.57 6.93
CA GLN A 77 -15.82 -16.82 7.58
C GLN A 77 -14.74 -17.59 6.80
N ARG A 78 -14.64 -17.37 5.49
CA ARG A 78 -13.68 -18.03 4.59
C ARG A 78 -12.52 -17.11 4.17
N GLY A 79 -12.37 -15.95 4.80
CA GLY A 79 -11.42 -14.94 4.34
C GLY A 79 -9.98 -15.42 4.26
N GLU A 80 -9.49 -16.11 5.31
CA GLU A 80 -8.15 -16.69 5.32
C GLU A 80 -7.94 -17.74 4.22
N GLU A 81 -8.98 -18.50 3.87
CA GLU A 81 -8.95 -19.43 2.75
C GLU A 81 -8.73 -18.67 1.44
N PHE A 82 -9.55 -17.65 1.15
CA PHE A 82 -9.43 -16.86 -0.09
C PHE A 82 -8.10 -16.12 -0.19
N TYR A 83 -7.61 -15.55 0.91
CA TYR A 83 -6.35 -14.84 0.96
C TYR A 83 -5.15 -15.79 0.78
N SER A 84 -5.14 -16.93 1.47
CA SER A 84 -4.02 -17.88 1.41
C SER A 84 -3.82 -18.47 0.02
N THR A 85 -4.90 -18.76 -0.70
CA THR A 85 -4.84 -19.30 -2.07
C THR A 85 -4.46 -18.21 -3.07
N ALA A 86 -5.04 -17.01 -2.97
CA ALA A 86 -4.74 -15.88 -3.85
C ALA A 86 -3.28 -15.39 -3.72
N SER A 87 -2.78 -15.21 -2.49
CA SER A 87 -1.43 -14.67 -2.24
C SER A 87 -0.30 -15.57 -2.75
N ARG A 88 -0.58 -16.86 -2.95
CA ARG A 88 0.37 -17.89 -3.40
C ARG A 88 0.17 -18.32 -4.85
N ALA A 89 -0.88 -17.83 -5.51
CA ALA A 89 -1.28 -18.25 -6.85
C ALA A 89 -0.32 -17.78 -7.94
N LEU A 90 0.30 -16.61 -7.76
CA LEU A 90 1.26 -16.01 -8.69
C LEU A 90 2.67 -15.98 -8.12
N SER A 91 3.65 -16.37 -8.94
CA SER A 91 5.06 -16.16 -8.66
C SER A 91 5.40 -14.67 -8.65
N SER A 92 6.42 -14.27 -7.89
CA SER A 92 6.87 -12.86 -7.80
C SER A 92 7.20 -12.24 -9.16
N SER A 93 7.78 -13.02 -10.08
CA SER A 93 8.09 -12.59 -11.45
C SER A 93 6.87 -12.28 -12.31
N ARG A 94 5.68 -12.79 -11.95
CA ARG A 94 4.41 -12.57 -12.66
C ARG A 94 3.49 -11.56 -11.97
N LYS A 95 3.99 -10.79 -10.99
CA LYS A 95 3.19 -9.77 -10.30
C LYS A 95 3.11 -8.44 -11.06
N GLN A 96 3.80 -8.30 -12.18
CA GLN A 96 3.86 -7.05 -12.94
C GLN A 96 3.77 -7.31 -14.44
N ALA A 97 3.14 -6.40 -15.15
CA ALA A 97 3.06 -6.38 -16.60
C ALA A 97 3.13 -4.93 -17.13
N HIS A 98 3.29 -4.79 -18.44
CA HIS A 98 3.19 -3.51 -19.12
C HIS A 98 1.74 -3.23 -19.54
N ILE A 99 1.26 -1.99 -19.45
CA ILE A 99 -0.14 -1.62 -19.70
C ILE A 99 -0.62 -1.92 -21.12
N SER A 100 0.27 -1.79 -22.12
CA SER A 100 -0.04 -2.17 -23.50
C SER A 100 0.03 -3.67 -23.77
N HIS A 101 0.50 -4.48 -22.80
CA HIS A 101 0.66 -5.93 -22.93
C HIS A 101 0.03 -6.66 -21.72
N ILE A 102 -1.17 -6.23 -21.29
CA ILE A 102 -1.92 -6.96 -20.27
C ILE A 102 -2.39 -8.29 -20.88
N PRO A 103 -2.02 -9.44 -20.30
CA PRO A 103 -2.48 -10.74 -20.80
C PRO A 103 -4.00 -10.85 -20.69
N GLN A 104 -4.65 -11.60 -21.57
CA GLN A 104 -6.10 -11.87 -21.47
C GLN A 104 -6.42 -12.94 -20.41
N SER A 105 -5.47 -13.83 -20.16
CA SER A 105 -5.60 -14.94 -19.21
C SER A 105 -4.24 -15.30 -18.63
N GLU A 106 -4.23 -15.86 -17.43
CA GLU A 106 -3.03 -16.30 -16.73
C GLU A 106 -3.20 -17.68 -16.12
N TYR A 107 -2.08 -18.38 -15.94
CA TYR A 107 -2.06 -19.67 -15.23
C TYR A 107 -1.72 -19.43 -13.75
N VAL A 108 -2.69 -19.74 -12.89
CA VAL A 108 -2.51 -19.75 -11.44
C VAL A 108 -2.22 -21.15 -10.95
N ARG A 109 -1.36 -21.24 -9.94
CA ARG A 109 -1.12 -22.49 -9.25
C ARG A 109 -2.32 -22.85 -8.37
N VAL A 110 -2.88 -24.04 -8.54
CA VAL A 110 -3.99 -24.53 -7.71
C VAL A 110 -3.43 -25.01 -6.38
N MET A 111 -3.75 -24.30 -5.30
CA MET A 111 -3.25 -24.58 -3.96
C MET A 111 -4.43 -24.66 -3.00
N GLY A 112 -4.64 -25.82 -2.37
CA GLY A 112 -5.73 -26.01 -1.40
C GLY A 112 -7.08 -26.30 -2.04
N ALA A 113 -8.15 -25.98 -1.31
CA ALA A 113 -9.52 -26.34 -1.67
C ALA A 113 -10.20 -25.35 -2.66
N THR A 114 -9.67 -24.13 -2.78
CA THR A 114 -10.19 -23.10 -3.67
C THR A 114 -9.18 -22.69 -4.73
N ILE A 115 -9.72 -22.27 -5.88
CA ILE A 115 -8.95 -21.79 -7.03
C ILE A 115 -9.33 -20.31 -7.22
N PRO A 116 -8.35 -19.38 -7.26
CA PRO A 116 -8.61 -18.01 -7.64
C PRO A 116 -9.37 -17.97 -8.95
N THR A 117 -10.41 -17.15 -9.01
CA THR A 117 -11.28 -17.06 -10.19
C THR A 117 -10.73 -16.14 -11.27
N HIS A 118 -9.90 -15.16 -10.88
CA HIS A 118 -9.45 -14.07 -11.74
C HIS A 118 -8.04 -13.62 -11.37
N ILE A 119 -7.35 -12.98 -12.31
CA ILE A 119 -6.29 -12.01 -12.02
C ILE A 119 -6.84 -10.61 -12.24
N VAL A 120 -6.63 -9.70 -11.30
CA VAL A 120 -6.91 -8.27 -11.48
C VAL A 120 -5.62 -7.56 -11.88
N ALA A 121 -5.63 -6.94 -13.04
CA ALA A 121 -4.60 -6.09 -13.59
C ALA A 121 -4.87 -4.64 -13.19
N VAL A 122 -4.15 -4.16 -12.18
CA VAL A 122 -4.40 -2.88 -11.52
C VAL A 122 -3.42 -1.81 -12.03
N TYR A 123 -3.96 -0.66 -12.38
CA TYR A 123 -3.18 0.51 -12.82
C TYR A 123 -3.76 1.81 -12.26
N SER A 124 -2.91 2.85 -12.19
CA SER A 124 -3.29 4.14 -11.63
C SER A 124 -4.07 4.98 -12.64
N SER A 125 -5.30 5.37 -12.31
CA SER A 125 -6.11 6.29 -13.11
C SER A 125 -5.51 7.70 -13.06
N GLY A 126 -5.05 8.22 -14.20
CA GLY A 126 -4.54 9.59 -14.31
C GLY A 126 -3.03 9.77 -14.12
N ALA A 127 -2.28 8.69 -13.89
CA ALA A 127 -0.82 8.71 -14.00
C ALA A 127 -0.39 8.14 -15.35
N HIS A 128 0.62 8.74 -15.98
CA HIS A 128 1.34 8.12 -17.10
C HIS A 128 2.24 7.02 -16.53
N THR A 129 1.64 5.88 -16.19
CA THR A 129 2.35 4.68 -15.78
C THR A 129 2.15 3.59 -16.80
N ASP A 130 3.26 3.05 -17.27
CA ASP A 130 3.27 1.86 -18.10
C ASP A 130 3.19 0.56 -17.27
N LYS A 131 3.32 0.69 -15.94
CA LYS A 131 3.34 -0.43 -15.00
C LYS A 131 1.93 -0.82 -14.57
N VAL A 132 1.65 -2.12 -14.64
CA VAL A 132 0.44 -2.78 -14.14
C VAL A 132 0.83 -3.80 -13.08
N MET A 133 0.09 -3.82 -11.97
CA MET A 133 0.25 -4.79 -10.90
C MET A 133 -0.78 -5.91 -11.06
N LEU A 134 -0.35 -7.17 -10.96
CA LEU A 134 -1.22 -8.34 -11.12
C LEU A 134 -1.51 -8.99 -9.76
N TYR A 135 -2.80 -9.14 -9.44
CA TYR A 135 -3.28 -9.75 -8.20
C TYR A 135 -4.24 -10.90 -8.49
N ALA A 136 -3.89 -12.12 -8.07
CA ALA A 136 -4.86 -13.21 -8.10
C ALA A 136 -5.98 -12.95 -7.09
N THR A 137 -7.21 -13.31 -7.43
CA THR A 137 -8.36 -13.01 -6.58
C THR A 137 -9.52 -13.99 -6.73
N HIS A 138 -10.39 -13.95 -5.75
CA HIS A 138 -11.75 -14.48 -5.85
C HIS A 138 -12.68 -13.31 -6.13
N ALA A 139 -13.50 -13.42 -7.18
CA ALA A 139 -14.40 -12.34 -7.58
C ALA A 139 -15.48 -12.07 -6.53
N LEU A 140 -15.92 -13.10 -5.81
CA LEU A 140 -17.02 -12.97 -4.84
C LEU A 140 -16.68 -12.02 -3.67
N PRO A 141 -15.54 -12.14 -2.96
CA PRO A 141 -15.15 -11.16 -1.93
C PRO A 141 -15.12 -9.71 -2.44
N LEU A 142 -14.57 -9.47 -3.64
CA LEU A 142 -14.54 -8.13 -4.24
C LEU A 142 -15.95 -7.63 -4.56
N ALA A 143 -16.77 -8.47 -5.21
CA ALA A 143 -18.13 -8.11 -5.60
C ALA A 143 -19.02 -7.79 -4.40
N VAL A 144 -18.82 -8.49 -3.27
CA VAL A 144 -19.57 -8.29 -2.02
C VAL A 144 -19.09 -7.09 -1.21
N ALA A 145 -17.81 -6.73 -1.32
CA ALA A 145 -17.20 -5.64 -0.55
C ALA A 145 -17.19 -4.29 -1.29
N CYS A 146 -17.27 -4.26 -2.63
CA CYS A 146 -17.05 -3.05 -3.43
C CYS A 146 -18.29 -2.67 -4.25
N ALA A 147 -19.01 -1.62 -3.85
CA ALA A 147 -20.23 -1.17 -4.51
C ALA A 147 -20.01 -0.53 -5.89
N MET A 148 -18.79 -0.06 -6.16
CA MET A 148 -18.41 0.59 -7.42
C MET A 148 -17.42 -0.25 -8.25
N LEU A 149 -17.27 -1.53 -7.92
CA LEU A 149 -16.45 -2.44 -8.71
C LEU A 149 -17.05 -2.58 -10.12
N PRO A 150 -16.23 -2.46 -11.19
CA PRO A 150 -16.65 -2.86 -12.52
C PRO A 150 -17.15 -4.30 -12.51
N ARG A 151 -18.22 -4.58 -13.26
CA ARG A 151 -18.79 -5.93 -13.31
C ARG A 151 -17.73 -6.92 -13.79
N LEU A 152 -17.44 -7.91 -12.95
CA LEU A 152 -16.51 -8.99 -13.29
C LEU A 152 -17.23 -10.04 -14.15
N PRO A 153 -16.56 -10.63 -15.16
CA PRO A 153 -17.13 -11.74 -15.92
C PRO A 153 -17.25 -12.99 -15.02
N ALA A 154 -18.18 -13.88 -15.37
CA ALA A 154 -18.25 -15.19 -14.71
C ALA A 154 -16.97 -16.00 -15.04
N SER A 155 -16.43 -16.69 -14.04
CA SER A 155 -15.24 -17.52 -14.19
C SER A 155 -15.31 -18.73 -13.29
N HIS A 156 -15.19 -19.91 -13.90
CA HIS A 156 -15.23 -21.21 -13.22
C HIS A 156 -13.96 -21.98 -13.58
N PRO A 157 -12.81 -21.60 -12.99
CA PRO A 157 -11.54 -22.22 -13.33
C PRO A 157 -11.56 -23.71 -12.95
N GLN A 158 -11.08 -24.55 -13.88
CA GLN A 158 -10.94 -25.99 -13.65
C GLN A 158 -9.45 -26.33 -13.48
N PRO A 159 -9.10 -27.16 -12.49
CA PRO A 159 -7.73 -27.61 -12.32
C PRO A 159 -7.34 -28.53 -13.48
N ARG A 160 -6.16 -28.29 -14.04
CA ARG A 160 -5.53 -29.14 -15.05
C ARG A 160 -4.64 -30.19 -14.37
N SER A 161 -4.24 -31.21 -15.14
CA SER A 161 -3.38 -32.30 -14.65
C SER A 161 -2.01 -31.85 -14.16
N ASP A 162 -1.54 -30.68 -14.58
CA ASP A 162 -0.29 -30.05 -14.17
C ASP A 162 -0.40 -29.22 -12.87
N GLY A 163 -1.54 -29.27 -12.19
CA GLY A 163 -1.79 -28.53 -10.95
C GLY A 163 -1.98 -27.03 -11.14
N HIS A 164 -2.26 -26.57 -12.36
CA HIS A 164 -2.59 -25.18 -12.65
C HIS A 164 -4.05 -25.03 -13.09
N ALA A 165 -4.57 -23.81 -13.01
CA ALA A 165 -5.83 -23.44 -13.62
C ALA A 165 -5.64 -22.15 -14.42
N GLN A 166 -6.31 -22.06 -15.57
CA GLN A 166 -6.33 -20.85 -16.36
C GLN A 166 -7.45 -19.95 -15.84
N VAL A 167 -7.15 -18.67 -15.63
CA VAL A 167 -8.10 -17.66 -15.14
C VAL A 167 -8.06 -16.44 -16.05
N PRO A 168 -9.19 -15.75 -16.27
CA PRO A 168 -9.20 -14.50 -17.00
C PRO A 168 -8.47 -13.40 -16.21
N VAL A 169 -7.86 -12.49 -16.96
CA VAL A 169 -7.25 -11.27 -16.42
C VAL A 169 -8.18 -10.10 -16.72
N VAL A 170 -8.56 -9.36 -15.69
CA VAL A 170 -9.47 -8.21 -15.77
C VAL A 170 -8.75 -6.94 -15.39
N SER A 171 -8.94 -5.89 -16.18
CA SER A 171 -8.33 -4.59 -15.94
C SER A 171 -9.13 -3.80 -14.91
N LEU A 172 -8.44 -3.17 -13.96
CA LEU A 172 -9.04 -2.31 -12.93
C LEU A 172 -8.23 -1.03 -12.76
N ALA A 173 -8.84 0.10 -13.12
CA ALA A 173 -8.30 1.41 -12.82
C ALA A 173 -8.60 1.79 -11.36
N VAL A 174 -7.60 2.24 -10.63
CA VAL A 174 -7.74 2.80 -9.28
C VAL A 174 -6.92 4.08 -9.16
N PRO A 175 -7.21 4.99 -8.22
CA PRO A 175 -6.41 6.21 -8.04
C PRO A 175 -4.91 5.95 -7.83
N HIS A 176 -4.54 4.90 -7.08
CA HIS A 176 -3.16 4.60 -6.72
C HIS A 176 -2.87 3.09 -6.72
N ALA A 177 -2.33 2.56 -7.83
CA ALA A 177 -2.06 1.12 -7.96
C ALA A 177 -1.11 0.57 -6.88
N ASP A 178 -0.08 1.33 -6.49
CA ASP A 178 0.90 0.88 -5.47
C ASP A 178 0.28 0.72 -4.07
N ALA A 179 -0.88 1.32 -3.82
CA ALA A 179 -1.62 1.18 -2.56
C ALA A 179 -2.78 0.18 -2.65
N PHE A 180 -2.88 -0.60 -3.73
CA PHE A 180 -3.97 -1.56 -3.90
C PHE A 180 -3.76 -2.84 -3.11
N GLU A 181 -2.52 -3.33 -2.97
CA GLU A 181 -2.23 -4.61 -2.32
C GLU A 181 -2.78 -4.72 -0.88
N PRO A 182 -2.60 -3.73 0.03
CA PRO A 182 -3.17 -3.82 1.37
C PRO A 182 -4.70 -3.86 1.37
N LEU A 183 -5.35 -3.15 0.43
CA LEU A 183 -6.80 -3.18 0.29
C LEU A 183 -7.28 -4.54 -0.19
N HIS A 184 -6.64 -5.08 -1.23
CA HIS A 184 -6.94 -6.40 -1.78
C HIS A 184 -6.78 -7.50 -0.73
N ASN A 185 -5.67 -7.48 -0.01
CA ASN A 185 -5.40 -8.44 1.07
C ASN A 185 -6.43 -8.35 2.18
N TYR A 186 -6.85 -7.14 2.58
CA TYR A 186 -7.92 -6.97 3.56
C TYR A 186 -9.26 -7.50 3.04
N ILE A 187 -9.67 -7.16 1.82
CA ILE A 187 -10.96 -7.62 1.26
C ILE A 187 -11.01 -9.15 1.20
N LEU A 188 -9.89 -9.81 0.88
CA LEU A 188 -9.85 -11.26 0.87
C LEU A 188 -9.85 -11.85 2.28
N SER A 189 -9.02 -11.33 3.18
CA SER A 189 -8.79 -11.94 4.51
C SER A 189 -9.79 -11.51 5.59
N HIS A 190 -10.42 -10.35 5.42
CA HIS A 190 -11.12 -9.59 6.47
C HIS A 190 -10.29 -9.42 7.76
N ASN A 191 -8.96 -9.36 7.63
CA ASN A 191 -8.06 -9.31 8.77
C ASN A 191 -7.64 -7.87 9.10
N ALA A 192 -8.38 -7.24 10.03
CA ALA A 192 -8.14 -5.89 10.51
C ALA A 192 -6.70 -5.67 11.06
N HIS A 193 -6.14 -6.67 11.74
CA HIS A 193 -4.78 -6.59 12.28
C HIS A 193 -3.72 -6.50 11.17
N ASN A 194 -3.86 -7.32 10.12
CA ASN A 194 -2.95 -7.28 8.98
C ASN A 194 -3.05 -5.94 8.25
N LEU A 195 -4.26 -5.41 8.07
CA LEU A 195 -4.45 -4.08 7.48
C LEU A 195 -3.77 -2.98 8.30
N LEU A 196 -3.99 -2.96 9.62
CA LEU A 196 -3.35 -2.00 10.52
C LEU A 196 -1.83 -2.11 10.46
N ALA A 197 -1.29 -3.34 10.47
CA ALA A 197 0.14 -3.59 10.36
C ALA A 197 0.72 -3.09 9.02
N CYS A 198 0.01 -3.28 7.90
CA CYS A 198 0.41 -2.73 6.60
C CYS A 198 0.45 -1.20 6.59
N LEU A 199 -0.53 -0.55 7.23
CA LEU A 199 -0.62 0.91 7.31
C LEU A 199 0.44 1.54 8.24
N LEU A 200 0.87 0.81 9.27
CA LEU A 200 1.73 1.32 10.34
C LEU A 200 3.16 0.73 10.34
N ASN A 201 3.59 0.08 9.26
CA ASN A 201 4.97 -0.43 9.11
C ASN A 201 5.97 0.74 9.26
N PRO A 202 6.73 0.86 10.36
CA PRO A 202 7.51 -0.22 11.01
C PRO A 202 6.93 -0.90 12.26
N VAL A 203 5.83 -0.42 12.85
CA VAL A 203 5.31 -0.90 14.16
C VAL A 203 4.57 -2.24 14.04
N ALA A 204 4.39 -2.75 12.83
CA ALA A 204 3.74 -4.03 12.51
C ALA A 204 4.15 -5.19 13.44
N ARG A 205 5.43 -5.27 13.83
CA ARG A 205 5.96 -6.35 14.68
C ARG A 205 5.49 -6.29 16.14
N SER A 206 5.08 -5.12 16.62
CA SER A 206 4.61 -4.89 17.99
C SER A 206 3.11 -5.10 18.14
N LEU A 207 2.38 -5.21 17.02
CA LEU A 207 0.96 -5.53 16.99
C LEU A 207 0.80 -7.03 17.19
N GLY A 208 0.66 -7.48 18.43
CA GLY A 208 0.41 -8.89 18.75
C GLY A 208 -0.80 -9.43 17.97
N ARG A 209 -0.72 -10.67 17.49
CA ARG A 209 -1.84 -11.35 16.84
C ARG A 209 -2.79 -11.88 17.93
N GLY A 210 -4.04 -11.39 17.97
CA GLY A 210 -5.11 -11.94 18.81
C GLY A 210 -5.53 -11.14 20.05
N SER A 211 -4.98 -9.94 20.30
CA SER A 211 -5.54 -9.01 21.29
C SER A 211 -6.47 -7.99 20.63
N ALA A 212 -7.28 -7.27 21.40
CA ALA A 212 -7.98 -6.08 20.89
C ALA A 212 -6.99 -5.10 20.22
N LEU A 213 -7.46 -4.36 19.21
CA LEU A 213 -6.64 -3.32 18.56
C LEU A 213 -6.20 -2.27 19.58
N PRO A 214 -4.91 -1.89 19.62
CA PRO A 214 -4.45 -0.87 20.56
C PRO A 214 -5.11 0.49 20.31
N SER A 215 -5.17 1.33 21.34
CA SER A 215 -5.67 2.70 21.19
C SER A 215 -4.79 3.53 20.24
N ALA A 216 -5.38 4.52 19.57
CA ALA A 216 -4.64 5.45 18.71
C ALA A 216 -3.47 6.12 19.44
N HIS A 217 -3.65 6.45 20.73
CA HIS A 217 -2.60 7.06 21.54
C HIS A 217 -1.41 6.11 21.78
N THR A 218 -1.68 4.84 22.10
CA THR A 218 -0.65 3.82 22.24
C THR A 218 0.12 3.63 20.93
N LEU A 219 -0.59 3.54 19.81
CA LEU A 219 0.01 3.40 18.48
C LEU A 219 0.85 4.63 18.11
N ALA A 220 0.38 5.83 18.41
CA ALA A 220 1.12 7.08 18.18
C ALA A 220 2.46 7.08 18.91
N GLY A 221 2.48 6.67 20.19
CA GLY A 221 3.73 6.52 20.96
C GLY A 221 4.68 5.51 20.33
N LEU A 222 4.18 4.33 19.95
CA LEU A 222 4.99 3.30 19.31
C LEU A 222 5.56 3.75 17.95
N LEU A 223 4.76 4.46 17.14
CA LEU A 223 5.21 5.03 15.86
C LEU A 223 6.29 6.08 16.06
N ALA A 224 6.07 6.99 17.02
CA ALA A 224 7.02 8.04 17.33
C ALA A 224 8.36 7.43 17.81
N GLN A 225 8.32 6.39 18.64
CA GLN A 225 9.51 5.64 19.06
C GLN A 225 10.18 4.88 17.90
N ALA A 226 9.40 4.18 17.06
CA ALA A 226 9.96 3.39 15.97
C ALA A 226 10.69 4.24 14.93
N THR A 227 10.29 5.51 14.78
CA THR A 227 11.00 6.46 13.91
C THR A 227 12.30 7.01 14.48
N LEU A 228 12.63 6.80 15.76
CA LEU A 228 13.88 7.30 16.38
C LEU A 228 15.15 6.83 15.64
N SER A 229 15.10 5.66 15.03
CA SER A 229 16.20 5.10 14.24
C SER A 229 16.30 5.67 12.81
N GLN A 230 15.33 6.49 12.39
CA GLN A 230 15.28 7.10 11.07
C GLN A 230 15.96 8.47 11.09
N GLY A 231 16.74 8.79 10.06
CA GLY A 231 17.43 10.08 9.96
C GLY A 231 16.47 11.28 9.94
N ASP A 232 15.33 11.14 9.26
CA ASP A 232 14.24 12.12 9.26
C ASP A 232 12.92 11.47 9.72
N ARG A 233 12.61 11.65 11.01
CA ARG A 233 11.39 11.14 11.66
C ARG A 233 10.12 11.65 10.98
N MET A 234 10.11 12.92 10.59
CA MET A 234 8.93 13.56 10.01
C MET A 234 8.70 13.04 8.60
N ALA A 235 9.76 12.88 7.79
CA ALA A 235 9.65 12.28 6.47
C ALA A 235 9.09 10.84 6.53
N ALA A 236 9.51 10.04 7.50
CA ALA A 236 8.98 8.69 7.70
C ALA A 236 7.47 8.70 8.02
N LEU A 237 7.01 9.56 8.93
CA LEU A 237 5.59 9.70 9.26
C LEU A 237 4.77 10.28 8.10
N MET A 238 5.35 11.18 7.31
CA MET A 238 4.74 11.70 6.09
C MET A 238 4.58 10.62 5.01
N ALA A 239 5.50 9.66 4.94
CA ALA A 239 5.35 8.50 4.06
C ALA A 239 4.16 7.61 4.50
N LEU A 240 3.98 7.38 5.80
CA LEU A 240 2.81 6.66 6.33
C LEU A 240 1.50 7.40 6.02
N THR A 241 1.49 8.71 6.25
CA THR A 241 0.36 9.59 5.91
C THR A 241 -0.03 9.45 4.44
N ARG A 242 0.97 9.50 3.55
CA ARG A 242 0.76 9.32 2.11
C ARG A 242 0.14 7.97 1.78
N ASN A 243 0.67 6.89 2.35
CA ASN A 243 0.19 5.53 2.09
C ASN A 243 -1.26 5.33 2.57
N ALA A 244 -1.59 5.79 3.77
CA ALA A 244 -2.95 5.75 4.30
C ALA A 244 -3.93 6.54 3.43
N ASN A 245 -3.55 7.73 2.98
CA ASN A 245 -4.36 8.54 2.07
C ASN A 245 -4.53 7.88 0.68
N MET A 246 -3.49 7.24 0.14
CA MET A 246 -3.60 6.50 -1.13
C MET A 246 -4.56 5.31 -1.01
N LEU A 247 -4.49 4.56 0.10
CA LEU A 247 -5.41 3.48 0.39
C LEU A 247 -6.86 3.98 0.52
N TRP A 248 -7.05 5.07 1.27
CA TRP A 248 -8.34 5.74 1.43
C TRP A 248 -8.97 6.10 0.08
N ARG A 249 -8.20 6.71 -0.83
CA ARG A 249 -8.66 7.07 -2.19
C ARG A 249 -9.08 5.85 -3.00
N ASN A 250 -8.29 4.77 -2.95
CA ASN A 250 -8.67 3.51 -3.61
C ASN A 250 -9.98 2.95 -3.05
N ALA A 251 -10.12 2.90 -1.72
CA ALA A 251 -11.33 2.40 -1.07
C ALA A 251 -12.56 3.26 -1.42
N CYS A 252 -12.42 4.58 -1.49
CA CYS A 252 -13.47 5.47 -1.95
C CYS A 252 -13.86 5.18 -3.41
N SER A 253 -12.88 5.03 -4.30
CA SER A 253 -13.13 4.79 -5.73
C SER A 253 -13.85 3.47 -6.01
N LEU A 254 -13.59 2.44 -5.19
CA LEU A 254 -14.22 1.13 -5.29
C LEU A 254 -15.54 1.02 -4.51
N GLY A 255 -15.88 2.04 -3.71
CA GLY A 255 -17.06 2.04 -2.88
C GLY A 255 -17.04 0.92 -1.85
N VAL A 256 -15.96 0.81 -1.06
CA VAL A 256 -15.79 -0.23 -0.04
C VAL A 256 -16.91 -0.15 1.02
N PHE A 257 -17.72 -1.21 1.10
CA PHE A 257 -18.83 -1.39 2.01
C PHE A 257 -18.42 -2.30 3.18
N ASP A 258 -17.54 -1.79 4.05
CA ASP A 258 -17.07 -2.52 5.23
C ASP A 258 -16.79 -1.55 6.39
N ARG A 259 -17.55 -1.64 7.48
CA ARG A 259 -17.42 -0.74 8.63
C ARG A 259 -16.11 -0.96 9.39
N GLU A 260 -15.63 -2.20 9.48
CA GLU A 260 -14.40 -2.55 10.18
C GLU A 260 -13.19 -1.98 9.42
N PHE A 261 -13.17 -2.08 8.09
CA PHE A 261 -12.17 -1.45 7.23
C PHE A 261 -11.99 0.03 7.54
N TRP A 262 -13.10 0.78 7.50
CA TRP A 262 -13.07 2.23 7.74
C TRP A 262 -12.65 2.56 9.18
N THR A 263 -13.01 1.70 10.15
CA THR A 263 -12.60 1.88 11.55
C THR A 263 -11.09 1.68 11.73
N VAL A 264 -10.50 0.67 11.07
CA VAL A 264 -9.05 0.43 11.09
C VAL A 264 -8.29 1.56 10.41
N LEU A 265 -8.81 2.07 9.29
CA LEU A 265 -8.20 3.18 8.56
C LEU A 265 -8.19 4.47 9.39
N ASP A 266 -9.30 4.80 10.07
CA ASP A 266 -9.37 5.96 10.95
C ASP A 266 -8.44 5.81 12.17
N LEU A 267 -8.38 4.62 12.77
CA LEU A 267 -7.45 4.32 13.85
C LEU A 267 -5.99 4.53 13.42
N ALA A 268 -5.62 4.05 12.23
CA ALA A 268 -4.28 4.24 11.68
C ALA A 268 -3.99 5.73 11.42
N TRP A 269 -4.95 6.46 10.84
CA TRP A 269 -4.82 7.89 10.56
C TRP A 269 -4.60 8.71 11.84
N ASP A 270 -5.42 8.46 12.87
CA ASP A 270 -5.29 9.13 14.16
C ASP A 270 -3.96 8.83 14.85
N ALA A 271 -3.49 7.58 14.77
CA ALA A 271 -2.19 7.18 15.30
C ALA A 271 -1.03 7.91 14.60
N ILE A 272 -1.09 8.03 13.26
CA ILE A 272 -0.06 8.73 12.47
C ILE A 272 -0.04 10.22 12.82
N LEU A 273 -1.20 10.89 12.84
CA LEU A 273 -1.28 12.31 13.21
C LEU A 273 -0.83 12.54 14.66
N GLY A 274 -1.19 11.62 15.57
CA GLY A 274 -0.72 11.64 16.95
C GLY A 274 0.80 11.56 17.05
N ALA A 275 1.42 10.64 16.30
CA ALA A 275 2.88 10.48 16.26
C ALA A 275 3.56 11.73 15.69
N MET A 276 3.01 12.33 14.63
CA MET A 276 3.54 13.57 14.06
C MET A 276 3.52 14.71 15.07
N ASN A 277 2.44 14.84 15.85
CA ASN A 277 2.34 15.84 16.90
C ASN A 277 3.36 15.60 18.04
N LEU A 278 3.57 14.35 18.45
CA LEU A 278 4.60 14.00 19.45
C LEU A 278 5.99 14.39 18.96
N VAL A 279 6.33 14.07 17.71
CA VAL A 279 7.64 14.40 17.11
C VAL A 279 7.82 15.91 16.95
N ALA A 280 6.80 16.62 16.44
CA ALA A 280 6.86 18.07 16.25
C ALA A 280 7.00 18.85 17.57
N THR A 281 6.45 18.32 18.67
CA THR A 281 6.50 18.96 20.00
C THR A 281 7.67 18.46 20.87
N GLY A 282 8.52 17.57 20.35
CA GLY A 282 9.64 16.99 21.11
C GLY A 282 9.23 16.08 22.26
N ARG A 283 8.01 15.53 22.24
CA ARG A 283 7.43 14.65 23.28
C ARG A 283 7.55 13.16 22.95
N ALA A 284 8.41 12.83 21.98
CA ALA A 284 8.47 11.52 21.32
C ALA A 284 9.76 10.77 21.62
#